data_AF-A0A392TNE1-F1
#
_entry.id   AF-A0A392TNE1-F1
#
_cell.length_a   1.000
_cell.length_b   1.000
_cell.length_c   1.000
_cell.angle_alpha   90.00
_cell.angle_beta   90.00
_cell.angle_gamma   90.00
#
_symmetry.space_group_name_H-M   'P 1'
#
loop_
_entity.id
_entity.type
_entity.pdbx_description
1 polymer ?
#
loop_
_entity_poly.entity_id
_entity_poly.type
_entity_poly.pdbx_seq_one_letter_code
_entity_poly.pdbx_strand_id
1 'polypeptide(L)' 'MGACFRDHVGNFVDGFTRRQHATLSTVEGEAWALLQAMKEANHRALDRVQFESDSQVLTVTPKPDI' A
#
# COMPACT_ATOMS: atom_id res chain seq x y z
N MET A 1 -10.22 1.14 -3.39
CA MET A 1 -8.80 1.07 -2.97
C MET A 1 -8.74 1.08 -1.46
N GLY A 2 -7.83 0.32 -0.87
CA GLY A 2 -7.74 0.20 0.58
C GLY A 2 -6.40 -0.39 0.99
N ALA A 3 -6.14 -0.37 2.29
CA ALA A 3 -4.95 -0.98 2.87
C ALA A 3 -5.32 -1.69 4.17
N CYS A 4 -4.53 -2.70 4.51
CA CYS A 4 -4.59 -3.39 5.79
C CYS A 4 -3.28 -3.09 6.55
N PHE A 5 -3.41 -2.76 7.82
CA PHE A 5 -2.29 -2.61 8.74
C PHE A 5 -2.10 -3.91 9.51
N ARG A 6 -0.85 -4.35 9.56
CA ARG A 6 -0.43 -5.49 10.37
C ARG A 6 0.63 -5.04 11.36
N ASP A 7 0.66 -5.69 12.52
CA ASP A 7 1.76 -5.52 13.47
C ASP A 7 3.02 -6.24 12.94
N HIS A 8 4.12 -6.10 13.69
CA HIS A 8 5.41 -6.69 13.33
C HIS A 8 5.43 -8.24 13.31
N VAL A 9 4.40 -8.91 13.85
CA VAL A 9 4.24 -10.37 13.83
C VAL A 9 3.29 -10.80 12.70
N GLY A 10 2.71 -9.84 11.98
CA GLY A 10 1.79 -10.08 10.87
C GLY A 10 0.31 -10.16 11.27
N ASN A 11 -0.04 -9.89 12.53
CA ASN A 11 -1.44 -9.86 12.95
C ASN A 11 -2.15 -8.66 12.35
N PHE A 12 -3.37 -8.85 11.88
CA PHE A 12 -4.20 -7.73 11.42
C PHE A 12 -4.53 -6.79 12.59
N VAL A 13 -4.29 -5.50 12.41
CA VAL A 13 -4.54 -4.46 13.42
C VAL A 13 -5.75 -3.63 13.02
N ASP A 14 -5.78 -3.15 11.77
CA ASP A 14 -6.80 -2.23 11.28
C ASP A 14 -6.77 -2.19 9.75
N GLY A 15 -7.78 -1.59 9.12
CA GLY A 15 -7.80 -1.41 7.68
C GLY A 15 -8.83 -0.39 7.25
N PHE A 16 -8.65 0.13 6.04
CA PHE A 16 -9.63 1.04 5.45
C PHE A 16 -9.92 0.65 4.01
N THR A 17 -11.11 1.04 3.57
CA THR A 17 -11.49 1.02 2.16
C THR A 17 -12.07 2.37 1.77
N ARG A 18 -11.60 2.92 0.64
CA ARG A 18 -12.20 4.08 -0.02
C ARG A 18 -12.73 3.68 -1.37
N ARG A 19 -14.03 3.91 -1.54
CA ARG A 19 -14.66 4.01 -2.86
C ARG A 19 -14.47 5.42 -3.38
N GLN A 20 -14.25 5.53 -4.68
CA GLN A 20 -14.11 6.80 -5.38
C GLN A 20 -15.02 6.78 -6.59
N HIS A 21 -15.61 7.93 -6.91
CA HIS A 21 -16.38 8.13 -8.14
C HIS A 21 -15.46 8.67 -9.24
N ALA A 22 -14.36 7.95 -9.49
CA ALA A 22 -13.41 8.26 -10.55
C ALA A 22 -13.09 6.96 -11.31
N THR A 23 -13.04 7.06 -12.64
CA THR A 23 -12.56 5.97 -13.49
C THR A 23 -11.04 6.08 -13.57
N LEU A 24 -10.34 5.17 -12.90
CA LEU A 24 -8.89 5.06 -12.95
C LEU A 24 -8.50 3.80 -13.72
N SER A 25 -7.40 3.85 -14.46
CA SER A 25 -6.74 2.63 -14.94
C SER A 25 -6.25 1.78 -13.75
N THR A 26 -5.92 0.52 -14.00
CA THR A 26 -5.39 -0.38 -12.96
C THR A 26 -4.14 0.22 -12.30
N VAL A 27 -3.17 0.70 -13.09
CA VAL A 27 -1.92 1.27 -12.56
C VAL A 27 -2.18 2.54 -11.75
N GLU A 28 -3.06 3.43 -12.22
CA GLU A 28 -3.44 4.63 -11.45
C GLU A 28 -4.14 4.26 -10.14
N GLY A 29 -5.01 3.26 -10.15
CA GLY A 29 -5.68 2.76 -8.95
C GLY A 29 -4.70 2.14 -7.95
N GLU A 30 -3.74 1.35 -8.41
CA GLU A 30 -2.71 0.77 -7.55
C GLU A 30 -1.79 1.86 -6.96
N ALA A 31 -1.33 2.80 -7.80
CA ALA A 31 -0.48 3.90 -7.36
C ALA A 31 -1.19 4.80 -6.34
N TRP A 32 -2.49 5.04 -6.56
CA TRP A 32 -3.30 5.78 -5.62
C TRP A 32 -3.52 5.01 -4.31
N ALA A 33 -3.74 3.69 -4.34
CA ALA A 33 -3.85 2.88 -3.14
C ALA A 33 -2.56 2.97 -2.29
N LEU A 34 -1.40 2.86 -2.92
CA LEU A 34 -0.10 3.01 -2.25
C LEU A 34 0.07 4.42 -1.65
N LEU A 35 -0.28 5.47 -2.40
CA LEU A 35 -0.22 6.85 -1.89
C LEU A 35 -1.12 7.06 -0.66
N GLN A 36 -2.31 6.48 -0.64
CA GLN A 36 -3.19 6.56 0.53
C GLN A 36 -2.60 5.80 1.73
N ALA A 37 -2.01 4.63 1.51
CA ALA A 37 -1.33 3.88 2.57
C ALA A 37 -0.15 4.67 3.17
N MET A 38 0.65 5.35 2.34
CA MET A 38 1.74 6.22 2.79
C MET A 38 1.24 7.42 3.60
N LYS A 39 0.16 8.07 3.15
CA LYS A 39 -0.45 9.20 3.88
C LYS A 39 -1.00 8.77 5.23
N GLU A 40 -1.65 7.60 5.28
CA GLU A 40 -2.20 7.06 6.52
C GLU A 40 -1.08 6.65 7.50
N ALA A 41 -0.01 6.02 7.01
CA ALA A 41 1.18 5.71 7.83
C ALA A 41 1.80 6.98 8.45
N ASN A 42 1.92 8.06 7.67
CA ASN A 42 2.40 9.35 8.15
C ASN A 42 1.42 9.98 9.16
N HIS A 43 0.11 9.93 8.89
CA HIS A 43 -0.91 10.43 9.81
C HIS A 43 -0.89 9.69 11.16
N ARG A 44 -0.60 8.38 11.15
CA ARG A 44 -0.44 7.54 12.33
C ARG A 44 0.94 7.64 12.98
N ALA A 45 1.84 8.45 12.45
CA ALA A 45 3.22 8.61 12.92
C ALA A 45 3.99 7.28 13.03
N LEU A 46 3.81 6.38 12.06
CA LEU A 46 4.54 5.11 12.01
C LEU A 46 5.99 5.36 11.55
N ASP A 47 6.95 5.02 12.41
CA ASP A 47 8.38 5.25 12.16
C ASP A 47 8.99 4.25 11.15
N ARG A 48 8.55 2.98 11.20
CA ARG A 48 9.00 1.92 10.28
C ARG A 48 7.80 1.20 9.70
N VAL A 49 7.69 1.21 8.37
CA VAL A 49 6.60 0.55 7.64
C VAL A 49 7.15 -0.28 6.49
N GLN A 50 6.54 -1.43 6.26
CA GLN A 50 6.76 -2.27 5.08
C GLN A 50 5.48 -2.22 4.25
N PHE A 51 5.60 -1.79 3.00
CA PHE A 51 4.48 -1.80 2.06
C PHE A 51 4.50 -3.10 1.27
N GLU A 52 3.36 -3.80 1.27
CA GLU A 52 3.14 -5.02 0.50
C GLU A 52 2.04 -4.77 -0.52
N SER A 53 2.26 -5.20 -1.76
CA SER A 53 1.29 -5.11 -2.84
C SER A 53 1.49 -6.29 -3.79
N ASP A 54 0.40 -6.74 -4.39
CA ASP A 54 0.35 -7.68 -5.51
C ASP A 54 0.77 -7.04 -6.85
N SER A 55 0.90 -5.71 -6.91
CA SER A 55 1.32 -4.98 -8.10
C SER A 55 2.80 -5.21 -8.42
N GLN A 56 3.06 -5.92 -9.52
CA GLN A 56 4.42 -6.09 -10.08
C GLN A 56 4.97 -4.80 -10.71
N VAL A 57 4.09 -3.83 -11.01
CA VAL A 57 4.48 -2.56 -11.63
C VAL A 57 5.05 -1.60 -10.59
N LEU A 58 4.47 -1.61 -9.39
CA LEU A 58 4.86 -0.70 -8.30
C LEU A 58 5.90 -1.29 -7.36
N THR A 59 6.05 -2.62 -7.34
CA THR A 59 7.09 -3.27 -6.55
C THR A 59 8.42 -3.25 -7.31
N VAL A 60 9.43 -2.62 -6.70
CA VAL A 60 10.82 -2.78 -7.17
C VAL A 60 11.35 -4.06 -6.53
N THR A 61 11.18 -5.19 -7.21
CA THR A 61 12.00 -6.36 -6.90
C THR A 61 13.39 -6.12 -7.49
N PRO A 62 14.46 -6.01 -6.69
CA PRO A 62 15.81 -6.00 -7.25
C PRO A 62 15.98 -7.30 -8.05
N LYS A 63 16.32 -7.19 -9.33
CA LYS A 63 16.71 -8.36 -10.11
C LYS A 63 17.97 -8.93 -9.46
N PRO A 64 18.06 -10.25 -9.24
CA PRO A 64 19.32 -10.84 -8.81
C PRO A 64 20.37 -10.51 -9.88
N ASP A 65 21.50 -9.94 -9.44
CA ASP A 65 22.67 -9.78 -10.31
C ASP A 65 23.09 -11.19 -10.75
N ILE A 66 23.02 -11.44 -12.07
CA ILE A 66 23.47 -12.69 -12.72
C ILE A 66 24.99 -12.65 -12.85
#